data_AF-A0A9E0NMM4-F1
#
_entry.id   AF-A0A9E0NMM4-F1
#
_cell.length_a   1.000
_cell.length_b   1.000
_cell.length_c   1.000
_cell.angle_alpha   90.00
_cell.angle_beta   90.00
_cell.angle_gamma   90.00
#
_symmetry.space_group_name_H-M   'P 1'
#
loop_
_entity.id
_entity.type
_entity.pdbx_description
1 polymer ?
#
loop_
_entity_poly.entity_id
_entity_poly.type
_entity_poly.pdbx_seq_one_letter_code
_entity_poly.pdbx_strand_id
1 'polypeptide(L)'
;ARWDASGTSYIILHAEEACPTYVPEDTEVYQLPDNPARPPQPLWATIYIGKGKKDKLNKIDIVGFLYKKGNLGKEDVGRVDVKEHYAFVAVRRSKIKQLFTLIRGEKIKGMKTLIEEAK
;
A
#
# COMPACT_ATOMS: atom_id res chain seq x y z
N ALA A 1 16.88 -21.68 -7.95
CA ALA A 1 17.98 -20.84 -8.47
C ALA A 1 18.67 -21.59 -9.60
N ARG A 2 19.03 -20.92 -10.71
CA ARG A 2 19.83 -21.55 -11.78
C ARG A 2 21.29 -21.49 -11.37
N TRP A 3 22.01 -22.61 -11.51
CA TRP A 3 23.36 -22.83 -11.01
C TRP A 3 24.40 -21.80 -11.52
N ASP A 4 24.15 -21.18 -12.68
CA ASP A 4 25.08 -20.24 -13.33
C ASP A 4 24.70 -18.75 -13.21
N ALA A 5 23.85 -18.37 -12.26
CA ALA A 5 23.49 -16.96 -12.07
C ALA A 5 24.45 -16.27 -11.09
N SER A 6 25.18 -15.26 -11.56
CA SER A 6 25.94 -14.34 -10.69
C SER A 6 24.98 -13.43 -9.91
N GLY A 7 25.23 -13.21 -8.62
CA GLY A 7 24.44 -12.33 -7.77
C GLY A 7 25.27 -11.74 -6.63
N THR A 8 24.69 -10.77 -5.92
CA THR A 8 25.32 -10.15 -4.75
C THR A 8 24.60 -10.63 -3.49
N SER A 9 25.37 -11.05 -2.50
CA SER A 9 24.87 -11.47 -1.18
C SER A 9 25.42 -10.52 -0.13
N TYR A 10 24.58 -10.14 0.84
CA TYR A 10 24.96 -9.30 1.96
C TYR A 10 24.68 -10.05 3.26
N ILE A 11 25.56 -9.90 4.24
CA ILE A 11 25.37 -10.40 5.60
C ILE A 11 25.21 -9.17 6.48
N ILE A 12 24.11 -9.12 7.24
CA ILE A 12 23.85 -8.08 8.23
C ILE A 12 24.19 -8.68 9.58
N LEU A 13 25.24 -8.18 10.23
CA LEU A 13 25.66 -8.59 11.55
C LEU A 13 25.41 -7.48 12.55
N HIS A 14 24.98 -7.84 13.76
CA HIS A 14 25.00 -6.91 14.89
C HIS A 14 26.44 -6.65 15.36
N ALA A 15 26.71 -5.52 16.01
CA ALA A 15 28.06 -5.15 16.45
C ALA A 15 28.72 -6.12 17.44
N GLU A 16 27.89 -6.92 18.14
CA GLU A 16 28.32 -7.93 19.12
C GLU A 16 28.34 -9.35 18.55
N GLU A 17 27.89 -9.55 17.32
CA GLU A 17 27.91 -10.87 16.67
C GLU A 17 29.27 -11.15 16.05
N ALA A 18 29.76 -12.38 16.24
CA ALA A 18 30.96 -12.83 15.57
C ALA A 18 30.67 -13.12 14.09
N CYS A 19 31.55 -12.64 13.20
CA CYS A 19 31.48 -13.01 11.79
C CYS A 19 31.63 -14.53 11.64
N PRO A 20 30.71 -15.22 10.93
CA PRO A 20 30.82 -16.65 10.75
C PRO A 20 32.10 -17.05 10.00
N THR A 21 32.69 -18.19 10.39
CA THR A 21 33.99 -18.65 9.86
C THR A 21 33.98 -19.05 8.38
N TYR A 22 32.80 -19.23 7.79
CA TYR A 22 32.63 -19.51 6.37
C TYR A 22 32.63 -18.24 5.50
N VAL A 23 32.65 -17.05 6.11
CA VAL A 23 32.74 -15.77 5.41
C VAL A 23 34.23 -15.45 5.20
N PRO A 24 34.68 -15.20 3.97
CA PRO A 24 36.06 -14.82 3.70
C PRO A 24 36.47 -13.54 4.45
N GLU A 25 37.66 -13.51 5.02
CA GLU A 25 38.17 -12.34 5.77
C GLU A 25 38.35 -11.09 4.90
N ASP A 26 38.52 -11.28 3.58
CA ASP A 26 38.63 -10.23 2.57
C ASP A 26 37.26 -9.72 2.07
N THR A 27 36.16 -10.12 2.70
CA THR A 27 34.82 -9.62 2.36
C THR A 27 34.73 -8.11 2.60
N GLU A 28 34.37 -7.35 1.57
CA GLU A 28 34.24 -5.90 1.67
C GLU A 28 33.10 -5.49 2.62
N VAL A 29 33.41 -4.57 3.54
CA VAL A 29 32.39 -3.97 4.41
C VAL A 29 31.63 -2.91 3.62
N TYR A 30 30.36 -3.17 3.35
CA TYR A 30 29.48 -2.18 2.73
C TYR A 30 29.04 -1.14 3.77
N GLN A 31 29.65 0.04 3.74
CA GLN A 31 29.26 1.16 4.58
C GLN A 31 27.95 1.77 4.07
N LEU A 32 26.91 1.73 4.91
CA LEU A 32 25.69 2.46 4.62
C LEU A 32 25.99 3.98 4.68
N PRO A 33 25.45 4.78 3.75
CA PRO A 33 25.60 6.23 3.84
C PRO A 33 24.95 6.76 5.12
N ASP A 34 25.55 7.78 5.75
CA ASP A 34 25.09 8.36 7.03
C ASP A 34 23.63 8.84 6.99
N ASN A 35 23.16 9.24 5.81
CA ASN A 35 21.78 9.65 5.59
C ASN A 35 21.26 9.01 4.29
N PRO A 36 20.81 7.74 4.36
CA PRO A 36 20.25 7.08 3.19
C PRO A 36 19.00 7.83 2.73
N ALA A 37 18.83 7.99 1.42
CA ALA A 37 17.61 8.56 0.88
C ALA A 37 16.42 7.74 1.39
N ARG A 38 15.40 8.42 1.92
CA ARG A 38 14.20 7.74 2.37
C ARG A 38 13.60 6.95 1.22
N PRO A 39 13.10 5.73 1.46
CA PRO A 39 12.42 4.98 0.42
C PRO A 39 11.28 5.84 -0.16
N PRO A 40 11.04 5.74 -1.48
CA PRO A 40 9.94 6.47 -2.09
C PRO A 40 8.63 6.08 -1.45
N GLN A 41 7.70 7.03 -1.37
CA GLN A 41 6.38 6.75 -0.81
C GLN A 41 5.67 5.67 -1.64
N PRO A 42 4.83 4.84 -1.02
CA PRO A 42 4.04 3.85 -1.74
C PRO A 42 3.17 4.52 -2.81
N LEU A 43 3.16 3.93 -4.00
CA LEU A 43 2.31 4.36 -5.13
C LEU A 43 0.82 4.29 -4.80
N TRP A 44 0.47 3.43 -3.85
CA TRP A 44 -0.88 3.19 -3.37
C TRP A 44 -1.08 3.85 -2.01
N ALA A 45 -2.29 4.31 -1.77
CA ALA A 45 -2.75 4.75 -0.47
C ALA A 45 -4.09 4.08 -0.18
N THR A 46 -4.36 3.81 1.09
CA THR A 46 -5.53 3.07 1.50
C THR A 46 -6.59 4.04 1.99
N ILE A 47 -7.82 3.92 1.49
CA ILE A 47 -8.97 4.62 2.02
C ILE A 47 -9.80 3.68 2.91
N TYR A 48 -10.23 4.20 4.04
CA TYR A 48 -11.20 3.61 4.93
C TYR A 48 -12.61 4.04 4.52
N ILE A 49 -13.54 3.09 4.56
CA ILE A 49 -14.97 3.30 4.34
C ILE A 49 -15.69 2.76 5.57
N GLY A 50 -16.38 3.63 6.32
CA GLY A 50 -17.06 3.29 7.58
C GLY A 50 -18.33 2.44 7.45
N LYS A 51 -18.46 1.68 6.36
CA LYS A 51 -19.59 0.80 6.04
C LYS A 51 -19.08 -0.50 5.44
N GLY A 52 -19.70 -1.61 5.82
CA GLY A 52 -19.26 -2.95 5.43
C GLY A 52 -20.39 -3.87 4.96
N LYS A 53 -20.16 -5.18 5.04
CA LYS A 53 -21.13 -6.20 4.61
C LYS A 53 -22.48 -6.09 5.36
N LYS A 54 -22.48 -5.80 6.67
CA LYS A 54 -23.72 -5.63 7.46
C LYS A 54 -24.56 -4.45 7.00
N ASP A 55 -23.92 -3.42 6.45
CA ASP A 55 -24.59 -2.28 5.82
C ASP A 55 -25.01 -2.55 4.37
N LYS A 56 -24.99 -3.83 3.95
CA LYS A 56 -25.28 -4.28 2.57
C LYS A 56 -24.34 -3.65 1.53
N LEU A 57 -23.12 -3.30 1.92
CA LEU A 57 -22.10 -2.78 1.01
C LEU A 57 -21.25 -3.93 0.46
N ASN A 58 -21.21 -4.07 -0.86
CA ASN A 58 -20.42 -5.08 -1.55
C ASN A 58 -19.23 -4.47 -2.29
N LYS A 59 -18.25 -5.32 -2.66
CA LYS A 59 -17.08 -4.91 -3.45
C LYS A 59 -17.48 -4.19 -4.75
N ILE A 60 -18.49 -4.67 -5.45
CA ILE A 60 -18.96 -4.09 -6.72
C ILE A 60 -19.55 -2.68 -6.49
N ASP A 61 -20.29 -2.48 -5.40
CA ASP A 61 -20.88 -1.18 -5.06
C ASP A 61 -19.78 -0.13 -4.80
N ILE A 62 -18.72 -0.53 -4.08
CA ILE A 62 -17.56 0.33 -3.77
C ILE A 62 -16.79 0.69 -5.04
N VAL A 63 -16.46 -0.31 -5.86
CA VAL A 63 -15.73 -0.10 -7.11
C VAL A 63 -16.55 0.77 -8.07
N GLY A 64 -17.85 0.50 -8.20
CA GLY A 64 -18.75 1.29 -9.03
C GLY A 64 -18.87 2.75 -8.55
N PHE A 65 -18.90 2.99 -7.25
CA PHE A 65 -18.88 4.33 -6.67
C PHE A 65 -17.57 5.07 -7.00
N LEU A 66 -16.42 4.41 -6.83
CA LEU A 66 -15.12 5.02 -7.12
C LEU A 66 -14.94 5.37 -8.60
N TYR A 67 -15.45 4.54 -9.51
CA TYR A 67 -15.41 4.85 -10.94
C TYR A 67 -16.36 6.00 -11.30
N LYS A 68 -17.61 5.96 -10.83
CA LYS A 68 -18.64 6.93 -11.24
C LYS A 68 -18.52 8.28 -10.54
N LYS A 69 -18.26 8.27 -9.23
CA LYS A 69 -18.23 9.47 -8.38
C LYS A 69 -16.82 9.93 -8.07
N GLY A 70 -15.90 8.98 -7.91
CA GLY A 70 -14.48 9.28 -7.71
C GLY A 70 -13.70 9.59 -8.99
N ASN A 71 -14.31 9.38 -10.17
CA ASN A 71 -13.67 9.53 -11.48
C ASN A 71 -12.31 8.82 -11.58
N LEU A 72 -12.23 7.61 -11.01
CA LEU A 72 -11.03 6.78 -11.03
C LEU A 72 -11.06 5.78 -12.19
N GLY A 73 -9.89 5.53 -12.79
CA GLY A 73 -9.70 4.47 -13.76
C GLY A 73 -9.53 3.09 -13.12
N LYS A 74 -9.49 2.04 -13.94
CA LYS A 74 -9.25 0.65 -13.48
C LYS A 74 -7.85 0.51 -12.89
N GLU A 75 -6.90 1.25 -13.42
CA GLU A 75 -5.51 1.34 -12.97
C GLU A 75 -5.33 2.14 -11.66
N ASP A 76 -6.34 2.93 -11.29
CA ASP A 76 -6.33 3.76 -10.09
C ASP A 76 -6.93 3.06 -8.86
N VAL A 77 -7.67 1.96 -9.06
CA VAL A 77 -8.34 1.18 -8.00
C VAL A 77 -7.67 -0.19 -7.88
N GLY A 78 -7.07 -0.44 -6.72
CA GLY A 78 -6.38 -1.67 -6.39
C GLY A 78 -7.25 -2.65 -5.60
N ARG A 79 -6.62 -3.30 -4.61
CA ARG A 79 -7.28 -4.28 -3.75
C ARG A 79 -8.41 -3.63 -2.94
N VAL A 80 -9.55 -4.31 -2.91
CA VAL A 80 -10.73 -3.96 -2.11
C VAL A 80 -10.96 -5.06 -1.09
N ASP A 81 -11.01 -4.71 0.18
CA ASP A 81 -11.33 -5.62 1.28
C ASP A 81 -12.56 -5.09 2.01
N VAL A 82 -13.63 -5.88 2.03
CA VAL A 82 -14.90 -5.50 2.66
C VAL A 82 -15.07 -6.37 3.91
N LYS A 83 -14.95 -5.73 5.07
CA LYS A 83 -15.19 -6.33 6.39
C LYS A 83 -16.65 -6.19 6.77
N GLU A 84 -16.98 -6.63 7.98
CA GLU A 84 -18.36 -6.71 8.44
C GLU A 84 -19.00 -5.32 8.63
N HIS A 85 -18.25 -4.38 9.23
CA HIS A 85 -18.73 -3.03 9.55
C HIS A 85 -18.00 -1.91 8.78
N TYR A 86 -16.95 -2.25 8.04
CA TYR A 86 -16.14 -1.28 7.31
C TYR A 86 -15.51 -1.92 6.07
N ALA A 87 -14.88 -1.11 5.22
CA ALA A 87 -14.12 -1.58 4.08
C ALA A 87 -12.84 -0.76 3.88
N PHE A 88 -11.86 -1.38 3.24
CA PHE A 88 -10.61 -0.77 2.83
C PHE A 88 -10.42 -0.89 1.32
N VAL A 89 -9.92 0.17 0.70
CA VAL A 89 -9.62 0.18 -0.74
C VAL A 89 -8.25 0.80 -0.97
N ALA A 90 -7.41 0.12 -1.74
CA ALA A 90 -6.19 0.72 -2.26
C ALA A 90 -6.52 1.60 -3.48
N VAL A 91 -6.08 2.84 -3.45
CA VAL A 91 -6.22 3.81 -4.56
C VAL A 91 -4.87 4.43 -4.91
N ARG A 92 -4.69 4.92 -6.13
CA ARG A 92 -3.48 5.65 -6.52
C ARG A 92 -3.31 6.91 -5.66
N ARG A 93 -2.16 7.04 -5.00
CA ARG A 93 -1.83 8.17 -4.11
C ARG A 93 -1.95 9.52 -4.82
N SER A 94 -1.57 9.59 -6.09
CA SER A 94 -1.67 10.81 -6.92
C SER A 94 -3.11 11.31 -7.10
N LYS A 95 -4.11 10.42 -7.01
CA LYS A 95 -5.52 10.74 -7.23
C LYS A 95 -6.32 11.00 -5.96
N ILE A 96 -5.73 10.75 -4.77
CA ILE A 96 -6.44 10.86 -3.49
C ILE A 96 -7.06 12.25 -3.26
N LYS A 97 -6.31 13.33 -3.53
CA LYS A 97 -6.81 14.70 -3.30
C LYS A 97 -8.02 15.02 -4.18
N GLN A 98 -7.96 14.62 -5.45
CA GLN A 98 -9.07 14.75 -6.39
C GLN A 98 -10.26 13.92 -5.94
N LEU A 99 -10.02 12.66 -5.56
CA LEU A 99 -11.04 11.73 -5.08
C LEU A 99 -11.82 12.33 -3.91
N PHE A 100 -11.15 12.80 -2.85
CA PHE A 100 -11.82 13.40 -1.68
C PHE A 100 -12.60 14.67 -1.98
N THR A 101 -12.20 15.41 -3.01
CA THR A 101 -12.95 16.59 -3.48
C THR A 101 -14.24 16.18 -4.17
N LEU A 102 -14.19 15.16 -5.02
CA LEU A 102 -15.34 14.69 -5.80
C LEU A 102 -16.37 13.90 -4.97
N ILE A 103 -15.92 13.06 -4.04
CA ILE A 103 -16.81 12.22 -3.23
C ILE A 103 -17.41 12.99 -2.03
N ARG A 104 -17.05 14.26 -1.84
CA ARG A 104 -17.54 15.07 -0.72
C ARG A 104 -19.05 15.28 -0.87
N GLY A 105 -19.81 14.71 0.06
CA GLY A 105 -21.27 14.78 0.07
C GLY A 105 -21.98 13.75 -0.81
N GLU A 106 -21.21 12.95 -1.57
CA GLU A 106 -21.74 11.84 -2.35
C GLU A 106 -22.13 10.67 -1.45
N LYS A 107 -23.08 9.87 -1.93
CA LYS A 107 -23.63 8.73 -1.19
C LYS A 107 -23.27 7.43 -1.91
N ILE A 108 -22.82 6.45 -1.14
CA ILE A 108 -22.63 5.09 -1.66
C ILE A 108 -23.95 4.35 -1.49
N LYS A 109 -24.59 3.96 -2.59
CA LYS A 109 -25.88 3.22 -2.55
C LYS A 109 -26.95 3.98 -1.74
N GLY A 110 -26.99 5.31 -1.88
CA GLY A 110 -27.95 6.16 -1.16
C GLY A 110 -27.66 6.36 0.34
N MET A 111 -26.58 5.78 0.88
CA MET A 111 -26.16 5.93 2.27
C MET A 111 -25.04 6.96 2.40
N LYS A 112 -25.12 7.79 3.45
CA LYS A 112 -24.01 8.67 3.83
C LYS A 112 -22.95 7.82 4.54
N THR A 113 -21.72 7.88 4.05
CA THR A 113 -20.63 7.04 4.53
C THR A 113 -19.43 7.90 4.86
N LEU A 114 -18.77 7.58 5.97
CA LEU A 114 -17.48 8.16 6.33
C LEU A 114 -16.41 7.55 5.44
N ILE A 115 -15.65 8.39 4.74
CA ILE A 115 -14.54 7.98 3.88
C ILE A 115 -13.31 8.81 4.27
N GLU A 116 -12.23 8.15 4.64
CA GLU A 116 -11.02 8.79 5.17
C GLU A 116 -9.76 8.08 4.66
N GLU A 117 -8.62 8.75 4.66
CA GLU A 117 -7.34 8.11 4.36
C GLU A 117 -6.90 7.32 5.59
N ALA A 118 -6.66 6.02 5.42
CA ALA A 118 -6.12 5.17 6.48
C ALA A 118 -4.63 5.50 6.64
N LYS A 119 -4.28 6.04 7.81
CA LYS A 119 -2.90 6.33 8.21
C LYS A 119 -2.24 5.12 8.84
#